data_AF-A0A950NCH9-F1
#
_entry.id   AF-A0A950NCH9-F1
#
_cell.length_a   1.000
_cell.length_b   1.000
_cell.length_c   1.000
_cell.angle_alpha   90.00
_cell.angle_beta   90.00
_cell.angle_gamma   90.00
#
_symmetry.space_group_name_H-M   'P 1'
#
loop_
_entity.id
_entity.type
_entity.pdbx_description
1 polymer ?
#
loop_
_entity_poly.entity_id
_entity_poly.type
_entity_poly.pdbx_seq_one_letter_code
_entity_poly.pdbx_strand_id
1 'polypeptide(L)'
;MSKLIKTSAWVLAVMATAALPASAIARVAPNRFGEIDCNGFSPIQIAVHPTAACADIRGPYRGRFYDNGYYIGHDEPAMRFISNAAGSSDDVTFVERLGRDPARLPTVGNPPNDVTHYFELSPAPWFSMNLCDPDSTPLRPCKPESDANAPSALSPGAGAAFMELQFYPPGFAPLADNISCDNSHWCSALNIDSLECKSAVGNGTPVDCNNKCVEPVNFAFIQRSGVPTGPPSPQESNLATVTPNEDTLLMNPGDVIVVHMFDAGLPGGGHAFEVTERDRTTGQSGFMVASAANGFMNTSYRDCSGAPFNFQPEYSSAAPDNVSPWGVGPYNIDTEFE
;
A
#
# COMPACT_ATOMS: atom_id res chain seq x y z
N MET A 1 -16.16 67.12 48.91
CA MET A 1 -16.36 66.71 47.51
C MET A 1 -14.99 66.57 46.85
N SER A 2 -14.43 65.37 46.80
CA SER A 2 -13.19 65.09 46.07
C SER A 2 -13.36 63.77 45.34
N LYS A 3 -13.25 63.81 44.01
CA LYS A 3 -13.43 62.67 43.09
C LYS A 3 -12.13 61.85 43.09
N LEU A 4 -12.21 60.57 43.47
CA LEU A 4 -11.14 59.60 43.21
C LEU A 4 -11.33 59.01 41.81
N ILE A 5 -10.35 59.24 40.94
CA ILE A 5 -10.25 58.66 39.60
C ILE A 5 -9.68 57.25 39.74
N LYS A 6 -10.39 56.23 39.22
CA LYS A 6 -9.89 54.86 39.08
C LYS A 6 -9.06 54.75 37.80
N THR A 7 -7.78 54.42 37.93
CA THR A 7 -6.93 53.99 36.81
C THR A 7 -6.92 52.46 36.74
N SER A 8 -7.49 51.89 35.69
CA SER A 8 -7.40 50.46 35.38
C SER A 8 -6.16 50.21 34.54
N ALA A 9 -5.18 49.48 35.08
CA ALA A 9 -4.02 49.00 34.32
C ALA A 9 -4.39 47.67 33.64
N TRP A 10 -4.37 47.66 32.31
CA TRP A 10 -4.47 46.43 31.52
C TRP A 10 -3.09 45.78 31.46
N VAL A 11 -2.97 44.57 32.03
CA VAL A 11 -1.78 43.73 31.87
C VAL A 11 -1.96 42.92 30.59
N LEU A 12 -1.19 43.24 29.54
CA LEU A 12 -1.04 42.35 28.38
C LEU A 12 -0.19 41.15 28.82
N ALA A 13 -0.82 39.98 28.95
CA ALA A 13 -0.10 38.73 29.06
C ALA A 13 0.38 38.32 27.65
N VAL A 14 1.67 38.51 27.38
CA VAL A 14 2.33 37.92 26.22
C VAL A 14 2.48 36.42 26.51
N MET A 15 1.60 35.60 25.92
CA MET A 15 1.82 34.15 25.89
C MET A 15 2.95 33.87 24.91
N ALA A 16 4.16 33.63 25.43
CA ALA A 16 5.23 33.04 24.67
C ALA A 16 4.85 31.57 24.39
N THR A 17 4.40 31.27 23.18
CA THR A 17 4.30 29.91 22.67
C THR A 17 5.71 29.37 22.51
N ALA A 18 6.20 28.66 23.51
CA ALA A 18 7.37 27.81 23.36
C ALA A 18 7.01 26.71 22.35
N ALA A 19 7.48 26.84 21.11
CA ALA A 19 7.47 25.75 20.15
C ALA A 19 8.33 24.64 20.73
N LEU A 20 7.69 23.56 21.19
CA LEU A 20 8.40 22.34 21.51
C LEU A 20 9.04 21.83 20.21
N PRO A 21 10.32 21.42 20.22
CA PRO A 21 10.89 20.75 19.06
C PRO A 21 10.04 19.51 18.79
N ALA A 22 9.64 19.30 17.53
CA ALA A 22 9.10 18.03 17.10
C ALA A 22 10.08 16.94 17.53
N SER A 23 9.66 16.03 18.40
CA SER A 23 10.46 14.86 18.76
C SER A 23 10.86 14.19 17.45
N ALA A 24 12.17 14.16 17.15
CA ALA A 24 12.67 13.39 16.04
C ALA A 24 12.26 11.94 16.30
N ILE A 25 11.25 11.46 15.57
CA ILE A 25 10.84 10.06 15.63
C ILE A 25 12.09 9.27 15.25
N ALA A 26 12.49 8.34 16.13
CA ALA A 26 13.67 7.53 15.89
C ALA A 26 13.42 6.70 14.62
N ARG A 27 14.31 6.83 13.64
CA ARG A 27 14.29 6.00 12.44
C ARG A 27 14.60 4.55 12.82
N VAL A 28 13.93 3.60 12.20
CA VAL A 28 14.06 2.16 12.44
C VAL A 28 15.00 1.59 11.40
N ALA A 29 16.13 1.01 11.83
CA ALA A 29 17.07 0.39 10.90
C ALA A 29 16.52 -0.94 10.35
N PRO A 30 16.81 -1.32 9.09
CA PRO A 30 16.41 -2.62 8.56
C PRO A 30 16.97 -3.78 9.38
N ASN A 31 16.11 -4.76 9.66
CA ASN A 31 16.52 -6.06 10.18
C ASN A 31 17.14 -6.93 9.08
N ARG A 32 17.71 -8.08 9.49
CA ARG A 32 18.24 -9.08 8.55
C ARG A 32 17.16 -9.68 7.65
N PHE A 33 15.93 -9.76 8.15
CA PHE A 33 14.75 -10.21 7.41
C PHE A 33 13.74 -9.06 7.36
N GLY A 34 12.98 -8.96 6.28
CA GLY A 34 11.94 -7.95 6.09
C GLY A 34 11.63 -7.76 4.61
N GLU A 35 10.97 -6.67 4.26
CA GLU A 35 10.47 -6.37 2.91
C GLU A 35 10.90 -4.99 2.42
N ILE A 36 12.14 -4.55 2.72
CA ILE A 36 12.68 -3.30 2.14
C ILE A 36 12.92 -3.40 0.64
N ASP A 37 12.84 -4.61 0.09
CA ASP A 37 12.96 -4.91 -1.32
C ASP A 37 12.23 -6.23 -1.59
N CYS A 38 10.94 -6.13 -1.93
CA CYS A 38 10.06 -7.29 -2.13
C CYS A 38 10.48 -8.16 -3.32
N ASN A 39 11.25 -7.61 -4.28
CA ASN A 39 11.85 -8.38 -5.37
C ASN A 39 12.93 -9.34 -4.87
N GLY A 40 13.38 -9.19 -3.62
CA GLY A 40 14.29 -10.10 -2.94
C GLY A 40 15.76 -9.95 -3.33
N PHE A 41 16.14 -8.85 -4.01
CA PHE A 41 17.53 -8.64 -4.45
C PHE A 41 18.35 -7.69 -3.57
N SER A 42 17.80 -7.21 -2.46
CA SER A 42 18.54 -6.39 -1.49
C SER A 42 19.80 -7.12 -0.96
N PRO A 43 20.97 -6.47 -0.99
CA PRO A 43 22.18 -7.01 -0.39
C PRO A 43 22.23 -6.92 1.15
N ILE A 44 21.26 -6.26 1.80
CA ILE A 44 21.29 -6.01 3.25
C ILE A 44 20.15 -6.66 4.04
N GLN A 45 19.11 -7.13 3.36
CA GLN A 45 17.95 -7.79 3.97
C GLN A 45 17.48 -8.96 3.10
N ILE A 46 17.00 -10.02 3.74
CA ILE A 46 16.41 -11.20 3.10
C ILE A 46 14.88 -11.03 3.13
N ALA A 47 14.24 -11.08 1.97
CA ALA A 47 12.78 -11.06 1.83
C ALA A 47 12.15 -12.17 2.69
N VAL A 48 11.06 -11.86 3.39
CA VAL A 48 10.28 -12.85 4.14
C VAL A 48 9.23 -13.51 3.26
N HIS A 49 8.87 -12.89 2.13
CA HIS A 49 8.02 -13.41 1.08
C HIS A 49 8.79 -13.42 -0.27
N PRO A 50 9.73 -14.37 -0.45
CA PRO A 50 10.65 -14.38 -1.59
C PRO A 50 9.99 -14.69 -2.95
N THR A 51 8.69 -15.03 -2.94
CA THR A 51 7.87 -15.30 -4.12
C THR A 51 6.94 -14.16 -4.48
N ALA A 52 6.99 -13.04 -3.75
CA ALA A 52 6.22 -11.85 -4.07
C ALA A 52 6.53 -11.34 -5.48
N ALA A 53 5.49 -10.93 -6.20
CA ALA A 53 5.60 -9.97 -7.28
C ALA A 53 5.20 -8.60 -6.68
N CYS A 54 6.07 -7.61 -6.83
CA CYS A 54 5.82 -6.23 -6.40
C CYS A 54 5.15 -5.43 -7.51
N ALA A 55 4.68 -4.22 -7.23
CA ALA A 55 4.12 -3.36 -8.28
C ALA A 55 5.09 -3.16 -9.48
N ASP A 56 4.63 -3.29 -10.73
CA ASP A 56 5.53 -3.19 -11.88
C ASP A 56 6.02 -1.75 -12.09
N ILE A 57 7.35 -1.59 -11.99
CA ILE A 57 8.03 -0.30 -12.10
C ILE A 57 8.29 0.03 -13.56
N ARG A 58 7.92 1.25 -13.98
CA ARG A 58 8.30 1.75 -15.31
C ARG A 58 9.82 1.74 -15.46
N GLY A 59 10.38 1.10 -16.49
CA GLY A 59 11.82 1.17 -16.76
C GLY A 59 12.30 2.49 -17.40
N PRO A 60 13.61 2.79 -17.33
CA PRO A 60 14.19 3.94 -18.00
C PRO A 60 14.01 3.83 -19.52
N TYR A 61 13.81 4.97 -20.19
CA TYR A 61 13.60 5.02 -21.65
C TYR A 61 12.43 4.17 -22.16
N ARG A 62 11.39 3.94 -21.33
CA ARG A 62 10.27 3.02 -21.61
C ARG A 62 10.73 1.56 -21.85
N GLY A 63 11.87 1.20 -21.25
CA GLY A 63 12.41 -0.14 -21.29
C GLY A 63 12.01 -0.96 -20.07
N ARG A 64 12.76 -2.04 -19.86
CA ARG A 64 12.66 -2.90 -18.68
C ARG A 64 13.28 -2.24 -17.46
N PHE A 65 12.68 -2.44 -16.29
CA PHE A 65 13.31 -2.11 -15.02
C PHE A 65 14.19 -3.28 -14.54
N TYR A 66 15.28 -2.95 -13.86
CA TYR A 66 16.18 -3.95 -13.28
C TYR A 66 16.52 -3.57 -11.85
N ASP A 67 16.32 -4.50 -10.93
CA ASP A 67 16.77 -4.41 -9.56
C ASP A 67 18.04 -5.26 -9.39
N ASN A 68 19.13 -4.63 -8.93
CA ASN A 68 20.44 -5.27 -8.73
C ASN A 68 20.93 -6.14 -9.91
N GLY A 69 20.52 -5.80 -11.13
CA GLY A 69 20.90 -6.52 -12.37
C GLY A 69 19.93 -7.62 -12.81
N TYR A 70 18.85 -7.85 -12.05
CA TYR A 70 17.78 -8.79 -12.36
C TYR A 70 16.60 -8.07 -13.00
N TYR A 71 16.04 -8.65 -14.06
CA TYR A 71 14.80 -8.15 -14.63
C TYR A 71 13.65 -8.58 -13.72
N ILE A 72 12.86 -7.61 -13.27
CA ILE A 72 11.77 -7.82 -12.31
C ILE A 72 10.37 -7.68 -12.91
N GLY A 73 10.27 -7.18 -14.15
CA GLY A 73 8.96 -6.89 -14.73
C GLY A 73 8.13 -8.15 -14.94
N HIS A 74 6.87 -8.06 -14.59
CA HIS A 74 5.83 -9.06 -14.80
C HIS A 74 4.60 -8.38 -15.45
N ASP A 75 3.61 -9.17 -15.87
CA ASP A 75 2.48 -8.64 -16.64
C ASP A 75 1.34 -8.30 -15.69
N GLU A 76 0.94 -7.02 -15.67
CA GLU A 76 -0.14 -6.52 -14.81
C GLU A 76 -1.34 -5.97 -15.63
N PRO A 77 -2.31 -6.81 -16.06
CA PRO A 77 -3.42 -6.38 -16.88
C PRO A 77 -4.53 -5.69 -16.06
N ALA A 78 -4.38 -4.39 -15.81
CA ALA A 78 -5.35 -3.60 -15.05
C ALA A 78 -6.57 -3.06 -15.86
N MET A 79 -7.69 -2.90 -15.16
CA MET A 79 -8.82 -2.05 -15.53
C MET A 79 -8.85 -0.78 -14.66
N ARG A 80 -8.58 0.38 -15.29
CA ARG A 80 -8.62 1.69 -14.63
C ARG A 80 -10.01 2.29 -14.58
N PHE A 81 -10.41 2.78 -13.41
CA PHE A 81 -11.61 3.61 -13.23
C PHE A 81 -11.26 5.10 -13.30
N ILE A 82 -12.02 5.86 -14.10
CA ILE A 82 -11.77 7.29 -14.30
C ILE A 82 -12.99 8.11 -13.90
N SER A 83 -12.79 9.10 -13.04
CA SER A 83 -13.81 10.04 -12.61
C SER A 83 -13.19 11.35 -12.14
N ASN A 84 -13.75 12.48 -12.57
CA ASN A 84 -13.34 13.80 -12.08
C ASN A 84 -14.13 14.25 -10.83
N ALA A 85 -14.94 13.36 -10.24
CA ALA A 85 -15.68 13.68 -9.03
C ALA A 85 -14.74 13.64 -7.82
N ALA A 86 -14.74 14.67 -6.98
CA ALA A 86 -14.14 14.58 -5.65
C ALA A 86 -14.80 13.42 -4.87
N GLY A 87 -14.02 12.66 -4.11
CA GLY A 87 -14.49 11.40 -3.52
C GLY A 87 -14.03 10.17 -4.29
N SER A 88 -13.70 10.30 -5.58
CA SER A 88 -13.52 9.12 -6.45
C SER A 88 -12.14 8.47 -6.40
N SER A 89 -11.21 9.00 -5.59
CA SER A 89 -9.89 8.40 -5.35
C SER A 89 -9.47 8.42 -3.87
N ASP A 90 -10.39 8.73 -2.97
CA ASP A 90 -10.18 8.85 -1.52
C ASP A 90 -11.32 8.23 -0.71
N ASP A 91 -12.47 7.88 -1.33
CA ASP A 91 -13.59 7.17 -0.70
C ASP A 91 -14.31 6.27 -1.75
N VAL A 92 -13.84 5.02 -1.89
CA VAL A 92 -14.28 4.11 -2.97
C VAL A 92 -14.79 2.79 -2.41
N THR A 93 -15.92 2.31 -2.96
CA THR A 93 -16.50 1.02 -2.61
C THR A 93 -16.56 0.09 -3.82
N PHE A 94 -16.06 -1.13 -3.65
CA PHE A 94 -16.18 -2.24 -4.60
C PHE A 94 -17.07 -3.34 -4.05
N VAL A 95 -17.70 -4.10 -4.94
CA VAL A 95 -18.46 -5.30 -4.58
C VAL A 95 -18.00 -6.44 -5.47
N GLU A 96 -17.34 -7.43 -4.88
CA GLU A 96 -16.74 -8.54 -5.58
C GLU A 96 -17.37 -9.86 -5.15
N ARG A 97 -17.45 -10.84 -6.07
CA ARG A 97 -17.83 -12.21 -5.74
C ARG A 97 -16.61 -13.09 -5.93
N LEU A 98 -16.09 -13.59 -4.81
CA LEU A 98 -14.90 -14.42 -4.81
C LEU A 98 -15.07 -15.67 -5.67
N GLY A 99 -14.00 -16.00 -6.39
CA GLY A 99 -13.97 -17.17 -7.26
C GLY A 99 -14.32 -18.46 -6.52
N ARG A 100 -15.01 -19.36 -7.22
CA ARG A 100 -15.26 -20.73 -6.75
C ARG A 100 -14.73 -21.72 -7.75
N ASP A 101 -13.77 -22.51 -7.30
CA ASP A 101 -13.18 -23.55 -8.12
C ASP A 101 -14.13 -24.72 -8.39
N PRO A 102 -13.95 -25.40 -9.54
CA PRO A 102 -14.58 -26.69 -9.78
C PRO A 102 -14.21 -27.70 -8.69
N ALA A 103 -15.17 -28.52 -8.27
CA ALA A 103 -14.91 -29.58 -7.28
C ALA A 103 -13.95 -30.68 -7.76
N ARG A 104 -13.73 -30.80 -9.09
CA ARG A 104 -12.73 -31.70 -9.66
C ARG A 104 -11.35 -31.06 -9.55
N LEU A 105 -10.32 -31.86 -9.31
CA LEU A 105 -8.93 -31.40 -9.33
C LEU A 105 -8.52 -30.91 -10.72
N PRO A 106 -7.50 -30.03 -10.80
CA PRO A 106 -6.93 -29.61 -12.05
C PRO A 106 -6.49 -30.78 -12.94
N THR A 107 -6.63 -30.62 -14.25
CA THR A 107 -6.21 -31.61 -15.24
C THR A 107 -5.30 -30.98 -16.29
N VAL A 108 -4.45 -31.80 -16.90
CA VAL A 108 -3.64 -31.39 -18.05
C VAL A 108 -3.81 -32.41 -19.18
N GLY A 109 -3.95 -31.92 -20.41
CA GLY A 109 -3.82 -32.74 -21.61
C GLY A 109 -5.03 -32.79 -22.53
N ASN A 110 -6.10 -32.03 -22.24
CA ASN A 110 -7.21 -31.87 -23.17
C ASN A 110 -7.68 -30.40 -23.35
N PRO A 111 -6.81 -29.47 -23.79
CA PRO A 111 -7.22 -28.08 -24.02
C PRO A 111 -8.35 -27.96 -25.06
N PRO A 112 -9.37 -27.10 -24.86
CA PRO A 112 -9.56 -26.16 -23.74
C PRO A 112 -10.45 -26.72 -22.60
N ASN A 113 -10.63 -28.04 -22.52
CA ASN A 113 -11.56 -28.68 -21.58
C ASN A 113 -10.91 -29.13 -20.26
N ASP A 114 -9.67 -28.74 -20.05
CA ASP A 114 -8.97 -29.00 -18.80
C ASP A 114 -9.66 -28.28 -17.63
N VAL A 115 -9.59 -28.88 -16.45
CA VAL A 115 -10.04 -28.23 -15.22
C VAL A 115 -8.90 -27.37 -14.71
N THR A 116 -9.19 -26.13 -14.38
CA THR A 116 -8.24 -25.18 -13.80
C THR A 116 -8.82 -24.63 -12.51
N HIS A 117 -7.97 -24.47 -11.50
CA HIS A 117 -8.29 -23.79 -10.24
C HIS A 117 -7.72 -22.38 -10.23
N TYR A 118 -8.26 -21.49 -9.40
CA TYR A 118 -7.95 -20.06 -9.44
C TYR A 118 -6.47 -19.77 -9.24
N PHE A 119 -5.81 -20.49 -8.33
CA PHE A 119 -4.37 -20.34 -8.07
C PHE A 119 -3.49 -20.63 -9.31
N GLU A 120 -4.00 -21.30 -10.35
CA GLU A 120 -3.28 -21.54 -11.61
C GLU A 120 -3.51 -20.42 -12.64
N LEU A 121 -4.48 -19.54 -12.38
CA LEU A 121 -4.87 -18.44 -13.26
C LEU A 121 -4.30 -17.12 -12.79
N SER A 122 -4.41 -16.85 -11.48
CA SER A 122 -3.96 -15.61 -10.90
C SER A 122 -3.51 -15.80 -9.45
N PRO A 123 -2.30 -15.36 -9.08
CA PRO A 123 -1.80 -15.46 -7.72
C PRO A 123 -2.51 -14.47 -6.78
N ALA A 124 -2.87 -13.28 -7.28
CA ALA A 124 -3.42 -12.20 -6.48
C ALA A 124 -4.24 -11.20 -7.31
N PRO A 125 -5.55 -11.41 -7.54
CA PRO A 125 -6.43 -10.34 -7.99
C PRO A 125 -6.45 -9.20 -6.96
N TRP A 126 -6.46 -7.96 -7.43
CA TRP A 126 -6.37 -6.81 -6.53
C TRP A 126 -7.25 -5.62 -6.92
N PHE A 127 -7.45 -4.74 -5.94
CA PHE A 127 -7.90 -3.36 -6.10
C PHE A 127 -6.79 -2.42 -5.66
N SER A 128 -6.66 -1.26 -6.31
CA SER A 128 -5.58 -0.33 -5.96
C SER A 128 -6.04 1.09 -5.68
N MET A 129 -5.12 1.84 -5.05
CA MET A 129 -5.20 3.28 -4.80
C MET A 129 -3.79 3.85 -4.64
N ASN A 130 -3.50 5.01 -5.21
CA ASN A 130 -2.27 5.74 -4.85
C ASN A 130 -2.41 6.40 -3.47
N LEU A 131 -1.38 6.23 -2.64
CA LEU A 131 -1.27 6.82 -1.32
C LEU A 131 -0.11 7.82 -1.29
N CYS A 132 -0.22 8.85 -0.46
CA CYS A 132 0.89 9.76 -0.20
C CYS A 132 2.06 9.02 0.45
N ASP A 133 3.26 9.16 -0.11
CA ASP A 133 4.53 8.88 0.58
C ASP A 133 5.62 9.86 0.15
N PRO A 134 5.95 10.88 0.95
CA PRO A 134 6.95 11.88 0.58
C PRO A 134 8.38 11.35 0.53
N ASP A 135 8.66 10.18 1.11
CA ASP A 135 9.97 9.53 1.02
C ASP A 135 10.06 8.50 -0.12
N SER A 136 8.97 8.27 -0.87
CA SER A 136 8.95 7.50 -2.11
C SER A 136 9.10 8.38 -3.35
N THR A 137 9.51 7.81 -4.48
CA THR A 137 9.69 8.49 -5.78
C THR A 137 8.47 9.35 -6.11
N PRO A 138 8.65 10.64 -6.51
CA PRO A 138 9.88 11.37 -6.81
C PRO A 138 10.45 12.18 -5.63
N LEU A 139 10.27 11.72 -4.39
CA LEU A 139 10.80 12.31 -3.14
C LEU A 139 10.31 13.75 -2.91
N ARG A 140 8.99 13.96 -3.01
CA ARG A 140 8.35 15.28 -2.93
C ARG A 140 7.23 15.30 -1.89
N PRO A 141 6.97 16.46 -1.25
CA PRO A 141 5.82 16.59 -0.36
C PRO A 141 4.53 16.16 -1.06
N CYS A 142 3.74 15.34 -0.37
CA CYS A 142 2.42 14.94 -0.79
C CYS A 142 1.37 15.59 0.10
N LYS A 143 0.31 16.11 -0.50
CA LYS A 143 -0.84 16.65 0.23
C LYS A 143 -2.00 15.67 0.08
N PRO A 144 -2.43 14.96 1.14
CA PRO A 144 -3.54 14.02 1.06
C PRO A 144 -4.78 14.60 0.37
N GLU A 145 -5.50 13.73 -0.34
CA GLU A 145 -6.76 14.03 -1.04
C GLU A 145 -6.63 15.26 -1.96
N SER A 146 -5.57 15.32 -2.80
CA SER A 146 -5.31 16.49 -3.62
C SER A 146 -4.81 16.18 -5.04
N ASP A 147 -5.63 16.53 -6.02
CA ASP A 147 -5.27 16.48 -7.45
C ASP A 147 -4.10 17.40 -7.83
N ALA A 148 -3.68 18.29 -6.91
CA ALA A 148 -2.46 19.09 -7.08
C ALA A 148 -1.18 18.25 -6.99
N ASN A 149 -1.26 17.01 -6.50
CA ASN A 149 -0.16 16.06 -6.47
C ASN A 149 0.17 15.49 -7.87
N ALA A 150 -0.75 15.61 -8.83
CA ALA A 150 -0.62 14.96 -10.12
C ALA A 150 0.65 15.37 -10.89
N PRO A 151 1.29 14.44 -11.61
CA PRO A 151 2.38 14.79 -12.51
C PRO A 151 1.89 15.72 -13.63
N SER A 152 2.75 16.65 -14.04
CA SER A 152 2.48 17.61 -15.10
C SER A 152 3.76 18.00 -15.84
N ALA A 153 3.65 18.83 -16.87
CA ALA A 153 4.82 19.35 -17.58
C ALA A 153 5.78 20.16 -16.67
N LEU A 154 5.31 20.65 -15.52
CA LEU A 154 6.09 21.49 -14.59
C LEU A 154 6.47 20.77 -13.30
N SER A 155 5.93 19.59 -13.04
CA SER A 155 6.16 18.83 -11.81
C SER A 155 6.16 17.33 -12.09
N PRO A 156 7.12 16.56 -11.58
CA PRO A 156 7.10 15.09 -11.70
C PRO A 156 6.00 14.41 -10.87
N GLY A 157 5.20 15.17 -10.12
CA GLY A 157 4.21 14.65 -9.16
C GLY A 157 4.66 14.80 -7.71
N ALA A 158 3.82 14.43 -6.75
CA ALA A 158 4.18 14.25 -5.35
C ALA A 158 4.82 12.86 -5.11
N GLY A 159 5.45 12.68 -3.95
CA GLY A 159 5.90 11.34 -3.52
C GLY A 159 4.70 10.43 -3.26
N ALA A 160 4.76 9.24 -3.84
CA ALA A 160 3.62 8.33 -3.89
C ALA A 160 4.02 6.88 -3.56
N ALA A 161 3.16 6.22 -2.81
CA ALA A 161 3.12 4.77 -2.67
C ALA A 161 1.93 4.23 -3.47
N PHE A 162 2.02 2.97 -3.92
CA PHE A 162 0.94 2.27 -4.60
C PHE A 162 0.41 1.19 -3.68
N MET A 163 -0.88 1.27 -3.33
CA MET A 163 -1.51 0.28 -2.48
C MET A 163 -2.28 -0.70 -3.34
N GLU A 164 -2.03 -1.99 -3.11
CA GLU A 164 -2.80 -3.10 -3.63
C GLU A 164 -3.47 -3.83 -2.47
N LEU A 165 -4.80 -3.89 -2.50
CA LEU A 165 -5.56 -4.84 -1.71
C LEU A 165 -5.61 -6.15 -2.49
N GLN A 166 -4.63 -7.00 -2.24
CA GLN A 166 -4.50 -8.30 -2.89
C GLN A 166 -5.41 -9.34 -2.22
N PHE A 167 -6.15 -10.10 -3.01
CA PHE A 167 -6.94 -11.26 -2.58
C PHE A 167 -6.22 -12.54 -2.97
N TYR A 168 -5.94 -13.41 -2.01
CA TYR A 168 -5.25 -14.67 -2.27
C TYR A 168 -6.25 -15.83 -2.38
N PRO A 169 -6.29 -16.56 -3.51
CA PRO A 169 -7.19 -17.68 -3.71
C PRO A 169 -6.83 -18.86 -2.80
N PRO A 170 -7.78 -19.76 -2.49
CA PRO A 170 -7.46 -20.99 -1.79
C PRO A 170 -6.57 -21.90 -2.64
N GLY A 171 -5.58 -22.52 -2.00
CA GLY A 171 -4.69 -23.49 -2.64
C GLY A 171 -3.23 -23.06 -2.63
N PHE A 172 -2.32 -24.04 -2.57
CA PHE A 172 -0.89 -23.80 -2.40
C PHE A 172 -0.55 -22.89 -1.20
N ALA A 173 -1.12 -23.17 -0.03
CA ALA A 173 -0.65 -22.56 1.22
C ALA A 173 0.68 -23.19 1.69
N PRO A 174 1.55 -22.46 2.43
CA PRO A 174 1.32 -21.13 3.03
C PRO A 174 1.83 -19.95 2.18
N LEU A 175 1.33 -18.74 2.45
CA LEU A 175 1.73 -17.51 1.76
C LEU A 175 3.24 -17.22 1.89
N ALA A 176 3.86 -17.60 3.01
CA ALA A 176 5.28 -17.29 3.24
C ALA A 176 6.25 -17.75 2.13
N ASP A 177 5.92 -18.82 1.40
CA ASP A 177 6.69 -19.32 0.25
C ASP A 177 5.82 -19.73 -0.94
N ASN A 178 4.56 -19.25 -0.97
CA ASN A 178 3.56 -19.66 -1.95
C ASN A 178 2.36 -18.69 -1.99
N ILE A 179 1.22 -19.08 -2.59
CA ILE A 179 0.15 -18.13 -2.96
C ILE A 179 -0.82 -17.81 -1.83
N SER A 180 -1.15 -18.77 -0.94
CA SER A 180 -2.39 -18.66 -0.15
C SER A 180 -2.22 -18.68 1.37
N CYS A 181 -3.13 -18.00 2.07
CA CYS A 181 -3.27 -18.10 3.52
C CYS A 181 -3.61 -19.52 3.99
N ASP A 182 -4.53 -20.20 3.31
CA ASP A 182 -4.90 -21.59 3.58
C ASP A 182 -5.43 -22.30 2.32
N ASN A 183 -5.68 -23.61 2.40
CA ASN A 183 -6.06 -24.41 1.23
C ASN A 183 -7.58 -24.42 0.91
N SER A 184 -8.38 -23.58 1.57
CA SER A 184 -9.84 -23.67 1.57
C SER A 184 -10.59 -22.34 1.58
N HIS A 185 -9.96 -21.27 2.03
CA HIS A 185 -10.53 -19.93 2.11
C HIS A 185 -9.68 -18.94 1.32
N TRP A 186 -10.36 -17.91 0.84
CA TRP A 186 -9.74 -16.67 0.44
C TRP A 186 -9.32 -15.88 1.67
N CYS A 187 -8.31 -15.05 1.50
CA CYS A 187 -7.94 -13.99 2.41
C CYS A 187 -7.49 -12.77 1.59
N SER A 188 -7.25 -11.65 2.25
CA SER A 188 -6.72 -10.46 1.61
C SER A 188 -5.71 -9.74 2.49
N ALA A 189 -4.83 -8.97 1.87
CA ALA A 189 -3.84 -8.14 2.54
C ALA A 189 -3.61 -6.83 1.81
N LEU A 190 -3.26 -5.80 2.59
CA LEU A 190 -2.66 -4.58 2.06
C LEU A 190 -1.20 -4.86 1.72
N ASN A 191 -0.82 -4.56 0.49
CA ASN A 191 0.54 -4.35 0.04
C ASN A 191 0.66 -2.87 -0.30
N ILE A 192 1.59 -2.15 0.33
CA ILE A 192 1.83 -0.72 0.04
C ILE A 192 3.27 -0.58 -0.41
N ASP A 193 3.43 -0.52 -1.72
CA ASP A 193 4.67 -0.47 -2.45
C ASP A 193 5.15 0.97 -2.56
N SER A 194 6.41 1.20 -2.25
CA SER A 194 7.08 2.48 -2.45
C SER A 194 8.31 2.25 -3.31
N LEU A 195 8.78 3.30 -3.98
CA LEU A 195 9.93 3.21 -4.87
C LEU A 195 11.04 4.13 -4.39
N GLU A 196 12.18 3.56 -4.02
CA GLU A 196 13.33 4.31 -3.52
C GLU A 196 14.28 4.70 -4.66
N CYS A 197 13.82 5.64 -5.49
CA CYS A 197 14.61 6.25 -6.56
C CYS A 197 14.54 7.80 -6.51
N LYS A 198 15.66 8.48 -6.82
CA LYS A 198 15.72 9.96 -6.70
C LYS A 198 14.88 10.71 -7.72
N SER A 199 14.61 10.10 -8.85
CA SER A 199 13.96 10.75 -9.99
C SER A 199 12.76 9.94 -10.41
N ALA A 200 11.68 10.62 -10.78
CA ALA A 200 10.56 10.00 -11.46
C ALA A 200 11.07 9.12 -12.60
N VAL A 201 10.56 7.89 -12.65
CA VAL A 201 11.01 6.92 -13.62
C VAL A 201 10.25 7.11 -14.93
N GLY A 202 10.98 7.30 -16.03
CA GLY A 202 10.34 7.57 -17.31
C GLY A 202 11.25 8.13 -18.39
N ASN A 203 10.64 8.85 -19.33
CA ASN A 203 11.21 9.15 -20.64
C ASN A 203 12.54 9.93 -20.57
N GLY A 204 13.66 9.27 -20.90
CA GLY A 204 14.95 9.92 -21.06
C GLY A 204 15.83 10.00 -19.81
N THR A 205 15.35 9.57 -18.63
CA THR A 205 16.05 9.71 -17.35
C THR A 205 16.68 8.39 -16.91
N PRO A 206 18.00 8.35 -16.60
CA PRO A 206 18.60 7.25 -15.87
C PRO A 206 17.91 7.11 -14.51
N VAL A 207 17.66 5.88 -14.08
CA VAL A 207 17.12 5.61 -12.75
C VAL A 207 18.26 5.60 -11.75
N ASP A 208 18.15 6.37 -10.68
CA ASP A 208 19.09 6.40 -9.55
C ASP A 208 18.37 5.91 -8.29
N CYS A 209 18.30 4.58 -8.14
CA CYS A 209 17.70 3.92 -6.99
C CYS A 209 18.71 3.61 -5.89
N ASN A 210 18.22 3.47 -4.66
CA ASN A 210 19.00 2.85 -3.62
C ASN A 210 18.87 1.32 -3.72
N ASN A 211 19.87 0.69 -4.33
CA ASN A 211 19.95 -0.77 -4.52
C ASN A 211 19.87 -1.61 -3.23
N LYS A 212 19.82 -1.00 -2.04
CA LYS A 212 19.62 -1.69 -0.77
C LYS A 212 18.15 -1.89 -0.40
N CYS A 213 17.25 -1.12 -1.00
CA CYS A 213 15.84 -1.11 -0.69
C CYS A 213 15.05 -0.54 -1.87
N VAL A 214 15.17 -1.15 -3.06
CA VAL A 214 14.63 -0.54 -4.29
C VAL A 214 13.12 -0.36 -4.18
N GLU A 215 12.43 -1.40 -3.72
CA GLU A 215 10.98 -1.44 -3.64
C GLU A 215 10.50 -1.97 -2.28
N PRO A 216 10.47 -1.11 -1.25
CA PRO A 216 9.99 -1.49 0.07
C PRO A 216 8.46 -1.65 0.08
N VAL A 217 7.98 -2.72 0.72
CA VAL A 217 6.55 -3.03 0.85
C VAL A 217 6.12 -3.10 2.30
N ASN A 218 5.07 -2.34 2.64
CA ASN A 218 4.33 -2.61 3.88
C ASN A 218 3.31 -3.71 3.61
N PHE A 219 3.21 -4.70 4.51
CA PHE A 219 2.29 -5.82 4.37
C PHE A 219 1.41 -6.00 5.61
N ALA A 220 0.09 -6.11 5.44
CA ALA A 220 -0.79 -6.53 6.52
C ALA A 220 -2.07 -7.20 6.02
N PHE A 221 -2.37 -8.39 6.52
CA PHE A 221 -3.68 -9.02 6.29
C PHE A 221 -4.84 -8.15 6.77
N ILE A 222 -6.00 -8.32 6.14
CA ILE A 222 -7.25 -7.81 6.69
C ILE A 222 -7.61 -8.62 7.93
N GLN A 223 -7.84 -7.91 9.04
CA GLN A 223 -7.98 -8.49 10.37
C GLN A 223 -9.35 -8.16 10.94
N ARG A 224 -9.97 -9.10 11.64
CA ARG A 224 -11.23 -8.82 12.36
C ARG A 224 -11.02 -7.86 13.53
N SER A 225 -9.80 -7.80 14.07
CA SER A 225 -9.40 -6.91 15.16
C SER A 225 -8.72 -5.61 14.69
N GLY A 226 -8.33 -5.53 13.41
CA GLY A 226 -7.53 -4.41 12.88
C GLY A 226 -6.06 -4.39 13.32
N VAL A 227 -5.59 -5.44 14.03
CA VAL A 227 -4.22 -5.56 14.53
C VAL A 227 -3.41 -6.47 13.60
N PRO A 228 -2.31 -6.00 12.98
CA PRO A 228 -1.48 -6.83 12.11
C PRO A 228 -0.96 -8.11 12.77
N THR A 229 -0.80 -9.19 12.01
CA THR A 229 -0.27 -10.48 12.49
C THR A 229 1.20 -10.40 12.92
N GLY A 230 1.96 -9.51 12.28
CA GLY A 230 3.34 -9.15 12.61
C GLY A 230 3.60 -7.68 12.27
N PRO A 231 4.83 -7.17 12.46
CA PRO A 231 5.19 -5.81 12.08
C PRO A 231 4.93 -5.62 10.56
N PRO A 232 4.12 -4.63 10.15
CA PRO A 232 3.81 -4.46 8.75
C PRO A 232 4.90 -3.71 7.99
N SER A 233 5.79 -3.00 8.69
CA SER A 233 6.82 -2.16 8.06
C SER A 233 7.91 -2.98 7.34
N PRO A 234 8.40 -2.52 6.17
CA PRO A 234 9.49 -3.15 5.42
C PRO A 234 10.72 -3.53 6.27
N GLN A 235 11.09 -2.66 7.21
CA GLN A 235 12.28 -2.84 8.03
C GLN A 235 12.17 -3.97 9.05
N GLU A 236 10.96 -4.27 9.53
CA GLU A 236 10.71 -5.18 10.65
C GLU A 236 9.85 -6.39 10.30
N SER A 237 9.33 -6.47 9.07
CA SER A 237 8.58 -7.61 8.55
C SER A 237 9.29 -8.93 8.87
N ASN A 238 8.51 -9.92 9.27
CA ASN A 238 9.02 -11.23 9.65
C ASN A 238 7.98 -12.31 9.29
N LEU A 239 8.25 -13.56 9.65
CA LEU A 239 7.36 -14.66 9.30
C LEU A 239 5.91 -14.47 9.81
N ALA A 240 5.71 -13.81 10.96
CA ALA A 240 4.37 -13.52 11.47
C ALA A 240 3.62 -12.50 10.58
N THR A 241 4.34 -11.57 9.92
CA THR A 241 3.75 -10.62 8.98
C THR A 241 3.00 -11.34 7.85
N VAL A 242 3.54 -12.44 7.34
CA VAL A 242 2.98 -13.22 6.23
C VAL A 242 2.35 -14.56 6.65
N THR A 243 2.10 -14.73 7.95
CA THR A 243 1.38 -15.91 8.47
C THR A 243 0.02 -15.49 9.03
N PRO A 244 -1.10 -15.99 8.48
CA PRO A 244 -2.42 -15.68 9.02
C PRO A 244 -2.56 -16.23 10.45
N ASN A 245 -3.33 -15.54 11.28
CA ASN A 245 -3.61 -15.95 12.66
C ASN A 245 -5.12 -16.09 12.88
N GLU A 246 -5.52 -16.29 14.14
CA GLU A 246 -6.94 -16.49 14.44
C GLU A 246 -7.82 -15.30 14.05
N ASP A 247 -7.31 -14.07 14.07
CA ASP A 247 -8.05 -12.83 13.74
C ASP A 247 -8.09 -12.54 12.23
N THR A 248 -7.28 -13.19 11.40
CA THR A 248 -7.29 -12.98 9.95
C THR A 248 -8.69 -13.24 9.39
N LEU A 249 -9.21 -12.31 8.58
CA LEU A 249 -10.49 -12.51 7.91
C LEU A 249 -10.31 -13.57 6.81
N LEU A 250 -10.96 -14.72 6.99
CA LEU A 250 -11.03 -15.79 6.00
C LEU A 250 -12.43 -15.80 5.37
N MET A 251 -12.48 -15.93 4.05
CA MET A 251 -13.69 -15.81 3.24
C MET A 251 -13.88 -17.06 2.38
N ASN A 252 -15.12 -17.54 2.22
CA ASN A 252 -15.38 -18.77 1.48
C ASN A 252 -15.40 -18.54 -0.04
N PRO A 253 -15.03 -19.55 -0.83
CA PRO A 253 -15.25 -19.53 -2.28
C PRO A 253 -16.73 -19.30 -2.65
N GLY A 254 -16.98 -18.21 -3.37
CA GLY A 254 -18.31 -17.75 -3.79
C GLY A 254 -18.95 -16.67 -2.91
N ASP A 255 -18.29 -16.26 -1.83
CA ASP A 255 -18.77 -15.17 -0.96
C ASP A 255 -18.81 -13.82 -1.70
N VAL A 256 -19.66 -12.91 -1.24
CA VAL A 256 -19.82 -11.56 -1.81
C VAL A 256 -19.27 -10.55 -0.83
N ILE A 257 -18.17 -9.91 -1.20
CA ILE A 257 -17.43 -9.01 -0.34
C ILE A 257 -17.70 -7.58 -0.77
N VAL A 258 -18.06 -6.73 0.19
CA VAL A 258 -18.07 -5.28 0.01
C VAL A 258 -16.76 -4.76 0.56
N VAL A 259 -15.93 -4.23 -0.33
CA VAL A 259 -14.66 -3.58 0.00
C VAL A 259 -14.90 -2.07 0.04
N HIS A 260 -14.48 -1.40 1.09
CA HIS A 260 -14.54 0.06 1.19
C HIS A 260 -13.18 0.60 1.61
N MET A 261 -12.58 1.41 0.74
CA MET A 261 -11.24 1.98 0.87
C MET A 261 -11.37 3.50 1.01
N PHE A 262 -10.90 4.07 2.11
CA PHE A 262 -11.13 5.48 2.41
C PHE A 262 -10.09 6.11 3.33
N ASP A 263 -10.05 7.45 3.38
CA ASP A 263 -9.28 8.19 4.38
C ASP A 263 -10.00 8.26 5.73
N ALA A 264 -9.53 7.49 6.72
CA ALA A 264 -10.16 7.37 8.02
C ALA A 264 -9.58 8.33 9.05
N GLY A 265 -10.46 8.98 9.82
CA GLY A 265 -10.05 9.77 10.98
C GLY A 265 -9.54 8.87 12.12
N LEU A 266 -8.36 9.19 12.67
CA LEU A 266 -7.73 8.38 13.71
C LEU A 266 -8.12 8.82 15.13
N PRO A 267 -8.17 7.88 16.11
CA PRO A 267 -8.25 8.22 17.52
C PRO A 267 -7.10 9.13 17.94
N GLY A 268 -7.41 10.30 18.51
CA GLY A 268 -6.39 11.29 18.92
C GLY A 268 -6.06 12.34 17.86
N GLY A 269 -6.67 12.27 16.68
CA GLY A 269 -6.55 13.25 15.60
C GLY A 269 -5.59 12.82 14.48
N GLY A 270 -5.75 13.42 13.30
CA GLY A 270 -5.08 12.99 12.08
C GLY A 270 -5.88 11.92 11.34
N HIS A 271 -5.32 11.45 10.23
CA HIS A 271 -5.97 10.54 9.29
C HIS A 271 -4.99 9.45 8.84
N ALA A 272 -5.52 8.30 8.42
CA ALA A 272 -4.82 7.30 7.65
C ALA A 272 -5.78 6.51 6.76
N PHE A 273 -5.24 5.93 5.70
CA PHE A 273 -5.94 5.02 4.82
C PHE A 273 -6.43 3.78 5.59
N GLU A 274 -7.72 3.49 5.42
CA GLU A 274 -8.38 2.31 5.95
C GLU A 274 -9.07 1.54 4.82
N VAL A 275 -8.93 0.22 4.88
CA VAL A 275 -9.76 -0.70 4.11
C VAL A 275 -10.64 -1.49 5.06
N THR A 276 -11.93 -1.56 4.75
CA THR A 276 -12.86 -2.47 5.39
C THR A 276 -13.39 -3.47 4.40
N GLU A 277 -13.56 -4.71 4.86
CA GLU A 277 -14.18 -5.78 4.10
C GLU A 277 -15.37 -6.31 4.88
N ARG A 278 -16.52 -6.38 4.21
CA ARG A 278 -17.74 -6.98 4.75
C ARG A 278 -18.22 -8.10 3.85
N ASP A 279 -18.14 -9.32 4.37
CA ASP A 279 -18.73 -10.48 3.74
C ASP A 279 -20.26 -10.45 3.93
N ARG A 280 -20.98 -10.24 2.84
CA ARG A 280 -22.45 -10.20 2.81
C ARG A 280 -23.08 -11.59 2.90
N THR A 281 -22.32 -12.64 2.61
CA THR A 281 -22.78 -14.03 2.69
C THR A 281 -22.74 -14.52 4.13
N THR A 282 -21.61 -14.37 4.82
CA THR A 282 -21.46 -14.87 6.21
C THR A 282 -21.79 -13.83 7.27
N GLY A 283 -21.76 -12.54 6.93
CA GLY A 283 -21.92 -11.43 7.87
C GLY A 283 -20.65 -11.08 8.63
N GLN A 284 -19.52 -11.75 8.37
CA GLN A 284 -18.23 -11.40 8.94
C GLN A 284 -17.67 -10.12 8.32
N SER A 285 -16.74 -9.49 9.05
CA SER A 285 -16.05 -8.30 8.59
C SER A 285 -14.66 -8.21 9.19
N GLY A 286 -13.77 -7.54 8.47
CA GLY A 286 -12.44 -7.19 8.93
C GLY A 286 -12.03 -5.83 8.37
N PHE A 287 -10.94 -5.29 8.87
CA PHE A 287 -10.39 -4.03 8.42
C PHE A 287 -8.89 -3.97 8.68
N MET A 288 -8.22 -3.02 8.04
CA MET A 288 -6.85 -2.66 8.34
C MET A 288 -6.64 -1.17 8.13
N VAL A 289 -5.90 -0.53 9.03
CA VAL A 289 -5.56 0.90 8.97
C VAL A 289 -4.05 1.04 8.78
N ALA A 290 -3.64 1.67 7.68
CA ALA A 290 -2.24 1.89 7.30
C ALA A 290 -1.61 3.05 8.08
N SER A 291 -1.59 2.92 9.41
CA SER A 291 -1.15 3.96 10.35
C SER A 291 0.15 3.60 11.07
N ALA A 292 0.86 4.63 11.51
CA ALA A 292 2.01 4.54 12.38
C ALA A 292 1.70 3.78 13.68
N ALA A 293 0.47 3.92 14.19
CA ALA A 293 0.02 3.21 15.39
C ALA A 293 -0.10 1.70 15.19
N ASN A 294 -0.43 1.26 13.97
CA ASN A 294 -0.41 -0.15 13.56
C ASN A 294 0.99 -0.62 13.11
N GLY A 295 2.00 0.25 13.15
CA GLY A 295 3.38 -0.09 12.82
C GLY A 295 3.75 0.12 11.35
N PHE A 296 2.91 0.76 10.55
CA PHE A 296 3.26 1.12 9.17
C PHE A 296 4.34 2.20 9.14
N MET A 297 5.22 2.13 8.13
CA MET A 297 6.34 3.04 7.96
C MET A 297 6.56 3.38 6.49
N ASN A 298 7.01 4.60 6.23
CA ASN A 298 7.68 4.89 4.96
C ASN A 298 9.19 4.63 5.09
N THR A 299 9.87 4.42 3.97
CA THR A 299 11.28 4.04 3.94
C THR A 299 12.13 5.21 3.47
N SER A 300 13.31 5.40 4.07
CA SER A 300 14.23 6.40 3.54
C SER A 300 15.01 5.89 2.36
N TYR A 301 14.89 6.58 1.22
CA TYR A 301 15.80 6.44 0.08
C TYR A 301 17.29 6.44 0.49
N ARG A 302 17.68 7.18 1.52
CA ARG A 302 19.10 7.45 1.82
C ARG A 302 19.81 6.30 2.50
N ASP A 303 19.13 5.63 3.42
CA ASP A 303 19.73 4.63 4.30
C ASP A 303 18.82 3.42 4.58
N CYS A 304 17.66 3.35 3.90
CA CYS A 304 16.63 2.32 4.02
C CYS A 304 15.96 2.24 5.40
N SER A 305 16.22 3.21 6.28
CA SER A 305 15.57 3.23 7.59
C SER A 305 14.12 3.67 7.49
N GLY A 306 13.25 3.01 8.27
CA GLY A 306 11.83 3.29 8.33
C GLY A 306 11.52 4.45 9.25
N ALA A 307 10.46 5.18 8.97
CA ALA A 307 9.85 6.12 9.91
C ALA A 307 8.35 5.80 10.05
N PRO A 308 7.82 5.69 11.28
CA PRO A 308 6.39 5.56 11.53
C PRO A 308 5.58 6.58 10.73
N PHE A 309 4.64 6.09 9.93
CA PHE A 309 3.95 6.91 8.93
C PHE A 309 2.47 6.54 8.82
N ASN A 310 1.63 7.56 8.62
CA ASN A 310 0.22 7.40 8.31
C ASN A 310 0.02 7.62 6.82
N PHE A 311 -0.10 6.54 6.06
CA PHE A 311 -0.46 6.62 4.65
C PHE A 311 -1.87 7.19 4.51
N GLN A 312 -2.12 8.03 3.53
CA GLN A 312 -3.43 8.62 3.23
C GLN A 312 -3.60 8.66 1.71
N PRO A 313 -4.84 8.62 1.17
CA PRO A 313 -5.08 8.73 -0.27
C PRO A 313 -4.38 9.94 -0.89
N GLU A 314 -3.69 9.75 -2.01
CA GLU A 314 -2.94 10.82 -2.67
C GLU A 314 -3.89 11.84 -3.35
N TYR A 315 -4.91 11.35 -4.03
CA TYR A 315 -5.75 12.16 -4.93
C TYR A 315 -7.17 12.29 -4.41
N SER A 316 -7.86 13.39 -4.77
CA SER A 316 -9.29 13.54 -4.42
C SER A 316 -10.20 12.92 -5.48
N SER A 317 -9.75 12.86 -6.72
CA SER A 317 -10.50 12.27 -7.82
C SER A 317 -9.69 11.22 -8.57
N ALA A 318 -10.37 10.28 -9.25
CA ALA A 318 -9.74 9.36 -10.18
C ALA A 318 -9.57 10.01 -11.57
N ALA A 319 -9.15 11.28 -11.62
CA ALA A 319 -8.99 12.00 -12.88
C ALA A 319 -7.91 11.34 -13.76
N PRO A 320 -7.97 11.47 -15.10
CA PRO A 320 -7.01 10.82 -16.00
C PRO A 320 -5.54 11.11 -15.69
N ASP A 321 -5.24 12.32 -15.20
CA ASP A 321 -3.88 12.79 -14.88
C ASP A 321 -3.40 12.34 -13.49
N ASN A 322 -4.30 11.89 -12.62
CA ASN A 322 -3.98 11.39 -11.29
C ASN A 322 -3.52 9.93 -11.42
N VAL A 323 -2.21 9.73 -11.46
CA VAL A 323 -1.55 8.44 -11.72
C VAL A 323 -0.33 8.26 -10.83
N SER A 324 0.06 7.02 -10.59
CA SER A 324 1.36 6.72 -9.98
C SER A 324 2.49 7.37 -10.80
N PRO A 325 3.39 8.15 -10.18
CA PRO A 325 4.47 8.82 -10.88
C PRO A 325 5.59 7.86 -11.33
N TRP A 326 5.58 6.61 -10.87
CA TRP A 326 6.64 5.63 -11.14
C TRP A 326 6.15 4.27 -11.67
N GLY A 327 4.87 3.92 -11.48
CA GLY A 327 4.29 2.68 -12.00
C GLY A 327 4.37 2.58 -13.54
N VAL A 328 4.39 1.34 -14.05
CA VAL A 328 4.45 1.05 -15.49
C VAL A 328 3.23 1.65 -16.22
N GLY A 329 2.04 1.45 -15.66
CA GLY A 329 0.76 1.91 -16.15
C GLY A 329 0.34 3.28 -15.60
N PRO A 330 -0.78 3.83 -16.10
CA PRO A 330 -1.38 5.04 -15.55
C PRO A 330 -2.25 4.69 -14.31
N TYR A 331 -1.67 4.00 -13.33
CA TYR A 331 -2.42 3.42 -12.21
C TYR A 331 -2.89 4.44 -11.19
N ASN A 332 -4.10 4.25 -10.67
CA ASN A 332 -4.63 4.87 -9.47
C ASN A 332 -5.72 4.01 -8.84
N ILE A 333 -6.98 4.19 -9.26
CA ILE A 333 -8.09 3.33 -8.86
C ILE A 333 -8.26 2.30 -9.96
N ASP A 334 -7.68 1.12 -9.75
CA ASP A 334 -7.66 0.05 -10.72
C ASP A 334 -8.14 -1.27 -10.08
N THR A 335 -8.45 -2.24 -10.92
CA THR A 335 -8.61 -3.64 -10.52
C THR A 335 -7.94 -4.55 -11.54
N GLU A 336 -7.42 -5.67 -11.09
CA GLU A 336 -6.56 -6.52 -11.90
C GLU A 336 -6.68 -8.02 -11.55
N PHE A 337 -6.23 -8.85 -12.50
CA PHE A 337 -5.90 -10.26 -12.36
C PHE A 337 -4.47 -10.50 -12.88
N GLU A 338 -3.50 -10.66 -11.97
CA GLU A 338 -2.11 -11.07 -12.26
C GLU A 338 -2.00 -12.52 -12.75
#